data_AF-A0A1F5K9U6-F1
#
_entry.id   AF-A0A1F5K9U6-F1
#
_cell.length_a   1.000
_cell.length_b   1.000
_cell.length_c   1.000
_cell.angle_alpha   90.00
_cell.angle_beta   90.00
_cell.angle_gamma   90.00
#
_symmetry.space_group_name_H-M   'P 1'
#
loop_
_entity.id
_entity.type
_entity.pdbx_description
1 polymer ?
#
loop_
_entity_poly.entity_id
_entity_poly.type
_entity_poly.pdbx_seq_one_letter_code
_entity_poly.pdbx_strand_id
1 'polypeptide(L)'
;MNVITEEIMENLIDLVARPHRLVYGYFPKEYSRNSINKAVHRLTEKGYIQKGTMEDEICIKLTELGLKAFQGISERKIEKRFLNVKPKKFKWDGVWRVVIFDIPEENKRVRYVLRETLKILGFRPLQKSVWISKRNFTKEIRKWVKELKLSQYILIFETKDLGSGN
;
A
#
# COMPACT_ATOMS: atom_id res chain seq x y z
N MET A 1 24.83 12.39 6.46
CA MET A 1 24.37 11.20 7.21
C MET A 1 23.10 10.69 6.52
N ASN A 2 23.24 9.73 5.59
CA ASN A 2 22.22 9.30 4.61
C ASN A 2 21.55 7.95 5.00
N VAL A 3 21.55 7.61 6.28
CA VAL A 3 21.12 6.29 6.78
C VAL A 3 19.59 6.14 6.74
N ILE A 4 18.86 7.25 6.70
CA ILE A 4 17.38 7.27 6.73
C ILE A 4 16.79 6.82 5.39
N THR A 5 17.53 6.81 4.28
CA THR A 5 16.91 6.60 2.96
C THR A 5 16.87 5.15 2.48
N GLU A 6 17.90 4.33 2.64
CA GLU A 6 17.90 2.99 2.01
C GLU A 6 17.02 2.00 2.78
N GLU A 7 17.21 1.84 4.09
CA GLU A 7 16.42 0.94 4.95
C GLU A 7 14.92 1.31 4.95
N ILE A 8 14.61 2.61 4.99
CA ILE A 8 13.22 3.08 4.92
C ILE A 8 12.63 2.82 3.54
N MET A 9 13.40 2.99 2.47
CA MET A 9 12.94 2.75 1.10
C MET A 9 12.75 1.27 0.80
N GLU A 10 13.59 0.38 1.31
CA GLU A 10 13.39 -1.07 1.23
C GLU A 10 12.10 -1.49 1.92
N ASN A 11 11.89 -1.03 3.16
CA ASN A 11 10.66 -1.32 3.90
C ASN A 11 9.42 -0.68 3.25
N LEU A 12 9.56 0.47 2.58
CA LEU A 12 8.49 1.12 1.83
C LEU A 12 8.19 0.45 0.49
N ILE A 13 9.21 -0.05 -0.21
CA ILE A 13 9.02 -0.89 -1.40
C ILE A 13 8.28 -2.16 -0.99
N ASP A 14 8.63 -2.76 0.14
CA ASP A 14 7.96 -3.95 0.66
C ASP A 14 6.47 -3.67 0.97
N LEU A 15 6.15 -2.45 1.40
CA LEU A 15 4.79 -1.97 1.64
C LEU A 15 3.95 -1.85 0.36
N VAL A 16 4.55 -1.28 -0.70
CA VAL A 16 3.94 -1.11 -2.02
C VAL A 16 3.86 -2.44 -2.77
N ALA A 17 4.83 -3.33 -2.56
CA ALA A 17 4.89 -4.67 -3.15
C ALA A 17 4.00 -5.68 -2.43
N ARG A 18 3.72 -5.48 -1.13
CA ARG A 18 2.86 -6.35 -0.30
C ARG A 18 1.61 -5.62 0.21
N PRO A 19 0.82 -4.95 -0.66
CA PRO A 19 -0.35 -4.19 -0.23
C PRO A 19 -1.39 -5.10 0.46
N HIS A 20 -1.39 -6.40 0.14
CA HIS A 20 -2.24 -7.39 0.79
C HIS A 20 -2.00 -7.52 2.30
N ARG A 21 -0.78 -7.30 2.80
CA ARG A 21 -0.49 -7.32 4.25
C ARG A 21 -1.18 -6.17 4.99
N LEU A 22 -1.29 -5.00 4.36
CA LEU A 22 -1.96 -3.84 4.94
C LEU A 22 -3.46 -3.84 4.72
N VAL A 23 -3.91 -4.20 3.52
CA VAL A 23 -5.33 -4.14 3.12
C VAL A 23 -6.13 -5.31 3.70
N TYR A 24 -5.50 -6.47 3.88
CA TYR A 24 -6.15 -7.68 4.38
C TYR A 24 -5.55 -8.21 5.69
N GLY A 25 -4.55 -7.53 6.27
CA GLY A 25 -3.89 -7.92 7.52
C GLY A 25 -2.93 -9.11 7.39
N TYR A 26 -3.25 -10.09 6.55
CA TYR A 26 -2.48 -11.26 6.11
C TYR A 26 -3.10 -11.74 4.78
N PHE A 27 -2.47 -12.70 4.07
CA PHE A 27 -3.21 -13.50 3.06
C PHE A 27 -4.54 -13.94 3.69
N PRO A 28 -5.69 -13.76 3.02
CA PRO A 28 -6.95 -14.26 3.55
C PRO A 28 -6.74 -15.72 3.96
N LYS A 29 -7.02 -16.06 5.23
CA LYS A 29 -6.87 -17.43 5.76
C LYS A 29 -7.62 -18.48 4.92
N GLU A 30 -8.49 -18.01 4.04
CA GLU A 30 -9.25 -18.74 3.02
C GLU A 30 -8.37 -19.44 1.97
N TYR A 31 -7.12 -19.03 1.74
CA TYR A 31 -6.27 -19.64 0.72
C TYR A 31 -5.20 -20.56 1.31
N SER A 32 -5.32 -21.86 1.00
CA SER A 32 -4.32 -22.86 1.36
C SER A 32 -2.96 -22.56 0.72
N ARG A 33 -1.86 -22.98 1.37
CA ARG A 33 -0.50 -22.90 0.82
C ARG A 33 -0.40 -23.57 -0.56
N ASN A 34 -1.16 -24.65 -0.78
CA ASN A 34 -1.25 -25.33 -2.06
C ASN A 34 -1.91 -24.47 -3.15
N SER A 35 -2.96 -23.71 -2.81
CA SER A 35 -3.62 -22.80 -3.75
C SER A 35 -2.68 -21.68 -4.20
N ILE A 36 -1.88 -21.15 -3.27
CA ILE A 36 -0.87 -20.13 -3.55
C ILE A 36 0.23 -20.71 -4.44
N ASN A 37 0.78 -21.88 -4.09
CA ASN A 37 1.82 -22.55 -4.89
C ASN A 37 1.35 -22.85 -6.31
N LYS A 38 0.10 -23.31 -6.49
CA LYS A 38 -0.51 -23.52 -7.81
C LYS A 38 -0.64 -22.22 -8.59
N ALA A 39 -1.03 -21.12 -7.95
CA ALA A 39 -1.12 -19.82 -8.59
C ALA A 39 0.27 -19.31 -9.03
N VAL A 40 1.28 -19.43 -8.16
CA VAL A 40 2.66 -19.07 -8.47
C VAL A 40 3.21 -19.91 -9.62
N HIS A 41 3.02 -21.23 -9.59
CA HIS A 41 3.43 -22.12 -10.68
C HIS A 41 2.82 -21.69 -12.01
N ARG A 42 1.49 -21.56 -12.05
CA ARG A 42 0.74 -21.17 -13.26
C ARG A 42 1.19 -19.82 -13.82
N LEU A 43 1.45 -18.84 -12.97
CA LEU A 43 1.91 -17.52 -13.41
C LEU A 43 3.36 -17.55 -13.90
N THR A 44 4.18 -18.44 -13.34
CA THR A 44 5.56 -18.67 -13.78
C THR A 44 5.56 -19.33 -15.17
N GLU A 45 4.77 -20.39 -15.37
CA GLU A 45 4.63 -21.06 -16.68
C GLU A 45 4.10 -20.14 -17.77
N LYS A 46 3.19 -19.22 -17.41
CA LYS A 46 2.68 -18.21 -18.34
C LYS A 46 3.65 -17.06 -18.60
N GLY A 47 4.82 -17.06 -17.96
CA GLY A 47 5.85 -16.03 -18.12
C GLY A 47 5.46 -14.67 -17.55
N TYR A 48 4.45 -14.58 -16.68
CA TYR A 48 4.03 -13.32 -16.05
C TYR A 48 4.84 -12.97 -14.81
N ILE A 49 5.37 -13.98 -14.13
CA ILE A 49 6.26 -13.81 -12.98
C ILE A 49 7.50 -14.70 -13.14
N GLN A 50 8.58 -14.32 -12.48
CA GLN A 50 9.80 -15.11 -12.38
C GLN A 50 10.22 -15.21 -10.93
N LYS A 51 10.76 -16.36 -10.53
CA LYS A 51 11.41 -16.52 -9.22
C LYS A 51 12.85 -16.02 -9.34
N GLY A 52 13.33 -15.33 -8.34
CA GLY A 52 14.72 -14.92 -8.24
C GLY A 52 15.17 -14.89 -6.79
N THR A 53 16.42 -14.50 -6.59
CA THR A 53 16.99 -14.29 -5.26
C THR A 53 17.39 -12.81 -5.16
N MET A 54 17.04 -12.18 -4.05
CA MET A 54 17.60 -10.89 -3.64
C MET A 54 18.04 -11.05 -2.19
N GLU A 55 19.30 -10.73 -1.90
CA GLU A 55 19.85 -10.75 -0.53
C GLU A 55 19.56 -12.06 0.20
N ASP A 56 19.82 -13.18 -0.48
CA ASP A 56 19.55 -14.55 0.00
C ASP A 56 18.08 -14.91 0.28
N GLU A 57 17.13 -14.01 0.02
CA GLU A 57 15.69 -14.29 0.05
C GLU A 57 15.12 -14.67 -1.32
N ILE A 58 14.25 -15.67 -1.34
CA ILE A 58 13.49 -16.05 -2.53
C ILE A 58 12.43 -14.98 -2.80
N CYS A 59 12.56 -14.28 -3.92
CA CYS A 59 11.62 -13.27 -4.38
C CYS A 59 10.87 -13.73 -5.64
N ILE A 60 9.67 -13.17 -5.83
CA ILE A 60 8.88 -13.32 -7.05
C ILE A 60 8.82 -11.94 -7.71
N LYS A 61 9.31 -11.83 -8.95
CA LYS A 61 9.34 -10.60 -9.73
C LYS A 61 8.34 -10.68 -10.88
N LEU A 62 7.69 -9.56 -11.19
CA LEU A 62 6.91 -9.41 -12.43
C LEU A 62 7.87 -9.34 -13.62
N THR A 63 7.54 -10.05 -14.70
CA THR A 63 8.22 -9.89 -15.99
C THR A 63 7.64 -8.69 -16.74
N GLU A 64 8.27 -8.26 -17.82
CA GLU A 64 7.69 -7.23 -18.70
C GLU A 64 6.33 -7.65 -19.27
N LEU A 65 6.18 -8.94 -19.61
CA LEU A 65 4.92 -9.51 -20.07
C LEU A 65 3.84 -9.45 -18.97
N GLY A 66 4.22 -9.80 -17.73
CA GLY A 66 3.35 -9.68 -16.56
C GLY A 66 2.95 -8.25 -16.26
N LEU A 67 3.89 -7.30 -16.39
CA LEU A 67 3.64 -5.88 -16.20
C LEU A 67 2.67 -5.33 -17.26
N LYS A 68 2.89 -5.66 -18.54
CA LYS A 68 1.99 -5.28 -19.64
C LYS A 68 0.59 -5.89 -19.48
N ALA A 69 0.51 -7.17 -19.08
CA ALA A 69 -0.76 -7.82 -18.80
C ALA A 69 -1.48 -7.16 -17.61
N PHE A 70 -0.75 -6.80 -16.55
CA PHE A 70 -1.29 -6.09 -15.40
C PHE A 70 -1.81 -4.69 -15.74
N GLN A 71 -1.03 -3.93 -16.52
CA GLN A 71 -1.43 -2.60 -17.01
C GLN A 71 -2.65 -2.69 -17.95
N GLY A 72 -2.67 -3.66 -18.86
CA GLY A 72 -3.84 -3.92 -19.71
C GLY A 72 -5.09 -4.36 -18.92
N ILE A 73 -4.92 -5.04 -17.78
CA ILE A 73 -6.00 -5.34 -16.84
C ILE A 73 -6.49 -4.07 -16.12
N SER A 74 -5.55 -3.19 -15.72
CA SER A 74 -5.83 -1.88 -15.11
C SER A 74 -6.62 -0.96 -16.06
N GLU A 75 -6.36 -1.03 -17.36
CA GLU A 75 -7.06 -0.24 -18.37
C GLU A 75 -8.39 -0.87 -18.84
N ARG A 76 -8.55 -2.20 -18.79
CA ARG A 76 -9.70 -2.86 -19.42
C ARG A 76 -10.68 -3.60 -18.53
N LYS A 77 -10.37 -4.12 -17.33
CA LYS A 77 -11.31 -5.06 -16.65
C LYS A 77 -10.88 -5.57 -15.26
N ILE A 78 -10.63 -4.70 -14.27
CA ILE A 78 -10.70 -5.15 -12.87
C ILE A 78 -12.16 -5.38 -12.40
N GLU A 79 -13.15 -5.10 -13.26
CA GLU A 79 -14.53 -4.95 -12.78
C GLU A 79 -15.40 -6.22 -12.67
N LYS A 80 -15.02 -7.44 -13.09
CA LYS A 80 -16.04 -8.54 -13.11
C LYS A 80 -15.64 -9.95 -12.66
N ARG A 81 -14.38 -10.26 -12.34
CA ARG A 81 -14.01 -11.64 -11.92
C ARG A 81 -13.34 -11.77 -10.55
N PHE A 82 -12.69 -10.72 -10.04
CA PHE A 82 -12.10 -10.72 -8.69
C PHE A 82 -13.01 -10.11 -7.61
N LEU A 83 -14.16 -9.53 -8.00
CA LEU A 83 -15.09 -8.78 -7.13
C LEU A 83 -16.28 -9.59 -6.59
N ASN A 84 -16.30 -10.92 -6.74
CA ASN A 84 -17.31 -11.73 -6.04
C ASN A 84 -17.09 -11.74 -4.51
N VAL A 85 -15.94 -11.27 -4.03
CA VAL A 85 -15.87 -10.61 -2.73
C VAL A 85 -16.54 -9.26 -2.92
N LYS A 86 -17.85 -9.16 -2.63
CA LYS A 86 -18.47 -7.84 -2.45
C LYS A 86 -17.54 -7.08 -1.51
N PRO A 87 -16.87 -5.98 -1.94
CA PRO A 87 -16.05 -5.22 -1.01
C PRO A 87 -16.98 -4.92 0.15
N LYS A 88 -16.62 -5.39 1.35
CA LYS A 88 -17.41 -5.19 2.58
C LYS A 88 -17.89 -3.75 2.51
N LYS A 89 -19.20 -3.52 2.34
CA LYS A 89 -19.73 -2.18 2.03
C LYS A 89 -19.06 -1.23 3.03
N PHE A 90 -18.19 -0.38 2.52
CA PHE A 90 -17.42 0.51 3.36
C PHE A 90 -18.43 1.45 4.02
N LYS A 91 -18.72 1.19 5.30
CA LYS A 91 -19.61 2.02 6.10
C LYS A 91 -18.72 3.03 6.79
N TRP A 92 -18.83 4.28 6.37
CA TRP A 92 -18.20 5.37 7.09
C TRP A 92 -18.81 5.48 8.48
N ASP A 93 -17.97 5.64 9.48
CA ASP A 93 -18.33 5.75 10.89
C ASP A 93 -18.50 7.21 11.36
N GLY A 94 -18.52 8.17 10.42
CA GLY A 94 -18.64 9.59 10.72
C GLY A 94 -17.33 10.24 11.17
N VAL A 95 -16.20 9.52 11.10
CA VAL A 95 -14.88 10.02 11.53
C VAL A 95 -13.94 10.14 10.34
N TRP A 96 -13.27 11.28 10.23
CA TRP A 96 -12.19 11.52 9.29
C TRP A 96 -10.85 11.13 9.88
N ARG A 97 -9.99 10.57 9.04
CA ARG A 97 -8.61 10.20 9.37
C ARG A 97 -7.72 11.18 8.67
N VAL A 98 -6.94 11.91 9.44
CA VAL A 98 -6.06 12.95 8.91
C VAL A 98 -4.62 12.50 9.13
N VAL A 99 -3.86 12.55 8.04
CA VAL A 99 -2.40 12.35 8.05
C VAL A 99 -1.78 13.66 7.61
N ILE A 100 -0.99 14.27 8.50
CA ILE A 100 -0.17 15.44 8.21
C ILE A 100 1.28 15.00 8.27
N PHE A 101 2.10 15.45 7.32
CA PHE A 101 3.52 15.17 7.37
C PHE A 101 4.36 16.39 7.01
N ASP A 102 5.47 16.56 7.72
CA ASP A 102 6.50 17.55 7.42
C ASP A 102 7.84 16.83 7.30
N ILE A 103 8.06 16.22 6.13
CA ILE A 103 9.29 15.49 5.82
C ILE A 103 10.23 16.44 5.06
N PRO A 104 11.50 16.57 5.47
CA PRO A 104 12.46 17.47 4.84
C PRO A 104 12.58 17.29 3.33
N GLU A 105 12.90 18.38 2.61
CA GLU A 105 12.98 18.39 1.15
C GLU A 105 14.01 17.41 0.61
N GLU A 106 15.10 17.20 1.35
CA GLU A 106 16.18 16.27 1.05
C GLU A 106 15.68 14.82 0.92
N ASN A 107 14.55 14.50 1.59
CA ASN A 107 13.92 13.20 1.58
C ASN A 107 12.73 13.11 0.59
N LYS A 108 12.90 13.65 -0.64
CA LYS A 108 11.86 13.64 -1.70
C LYS A 108 11.28 12.25 -1.97
N ARG A 109 12.13 11.23 -1.96
CA ARG A 109 11.74 9.84 -2.24
C ARG A 109 10.78 9.30 -1.18
N VAL A 110 11.07 9.53 0.10
CA VAL A 110 10.20 9.12 1.22
C VAL A 110 8.83 9.78 1.11
N ARG A 111 8.79 11.08 0.79
CA ARG A 111 7.51 11.81 0.56
C ARG A 111 6.72 11.25 -0.59
N TYR A 112 7.39 10.95 -1.71
CA TYR A 112 6.73 10.35 -2.86
C TYR A 112 6.08 9.01 -2.48
N VAL A 113 6.83 8.11 -1.83
CA VAL A 113 6.28 6.81 -1.49
C VAL A 113 5.18 6.90 -0.43
N LEU A 114 5.33 7.74 0.61
CA LEU A 114 4.26 8.01 1.58
C LEU A 114 2.95 8.43 0.89
N ARG A 115 3.03 9.34 -0.08
CA ARG A 115 1.85 9.79 -0.85
C ARG A 115 1.23 8.66 -1.67
N GLU A 116 2.04 7.84 -2.34
CA GLU A 116 1.54 6.69 -3.11
C GLU A 116 0.89 5.64 -2.19
N THR A 117 1.50 5.35 -1.02
CA THR A 117 0.91 4.48 0.00
C THR A 117 -0.43 5.02 0.48
N LEU A 118 -0.52 6.32 0.81
CA LEU A 118 -1.77 6.94 1.25
C LEU A 118 -2.86 6.84 0.18
N LYS A 119 -2.52 7.04 -1.10
CA LYS A 119 -3.46 6.83 -2.23
C LYS A 119 -3.98 5.39 -2.27
N ILE A 120 -3.09 4.40 -2.16
CA ILE A 120 -3.45 2.97 -2.16
C ILE A 120 -4.40 2.64 -1.00
N LEU A 121 -4.15 3.21 0.18
CA LEU A 121 -5.01 3.05 1.36
C LEU A 121 -6.36 3.79 1.26
N GLY A 122 -6.55 4.58 0.20
CA GLY A 122 -7.79 5.31 -0.07
C GLY A 122 -7.85 6.68 0.58
N PHE A 123 -6.73 7.26 0.97
CA PHE A 123 -6.63 8.67 1.35
C PHE A 123 -6.63 9.55 0.11
N ARG A 124 -7.15 10.77 0.27
CA ARG A 124 -7.12 11.83 -0.73
C ARG A 124 -6.33 13.02 -0.20
N PRO A 125 -5.59 13.74 -1.04
CA PRO A 125 -4.92 14.96 -0.62
C PRO A 125 -5.97 16.05 -0.33
N LEU A 126 -5.87 16.67 0.84
CA LEU A 126 -6.57 17.92 1.19
C LEU A 126 -5.67 19.13 0.92
N GLN A 127 -4.36 19.00 1.18
CA GLN A 127 -3.30 19.95 0.82
C GLN A 127 -2.01 19.17 0.48
N LYS A 128 -0.90 19.86 0.14
CA LYS A 128 0.38 19.24 -0.25
C LYS A 128 0.90 18.19 0.75
N SER A 129 0.66 18.43 2.04
CA SER A 129 1.12 17.61 3.17
C SER A 129 0.00 17.13 4.08
N VAL A 130 -1.26 17.33 3.69
CA VAL A 130 -2.44 16.96 4.49
C VAL A 130 -3.29 16.00 3.67
N TRP A 131 -3.56 14.83 4.22
CA TRP A 131 -4.29 13.75 3.57
C TRP A 131 -5.42 13.28 4.45
N ILE A 132 -6.58 13.03 3.84
CA ILE A 132 -7.79 12.64 4.55
C ILE A 132 -8.40 11.35 4.02
N SER A 133 -9.00 10.56 4.90
CA SER A 133 -9.75 9.37 4.52
C SER A 133 -10.97 9.16 5.40
N LYS A 134 -12.04 8.65 4.78
CA LYS A 134 -13.19 8.09 5.51
C LYS A 134 -12.86 6.69 6.06
N ARG A 135 -11.86 6.00 5.51
CA ARG A 135 -11.51 4.61 5.87
C ARG A 135 -10.69 4.56 7.14
N ASN A 136 -11.10 3.68 8.06
CA ASN A 136 -10.37 3.45 9.30
C ASN A 136 -9.18 2.51 9.06
N PHE A 137 -8.04 3.11 8.73
CA PHE A 137 -6.73 2.45 8.70
C PHE A 137 -5.76 3.09 9.71
N THR A 138 -6.29 3.80 10.71
CA THR A 138 -5.49 4.63 11.63
C THR A 138 -4.48 3.77 12.40
N LYS A 139 -4.87 2.56 12.81
CA LYS A 139 -4.03 1.65 13.58
C LYS A 139 -2.86 1.12 12.74
N GLU A 140 -3.15 0.72 11.51
CA GLU A 140 -2.19 0.19 10.55
C GLU A 140 -1.17 1.26 10.18
N ILE A 141 -1.63 2.49 9.89
CA ILE A 141 -0.75 3.60 9.54
C ILE A 141 0.11 4.00 10.74
N ARG A 142 -0.45 4.09 11.95
CA ARG A 142 0.35 4.39 13.16
C ARG A 142 1.43 3.35 13.42
N LYS A 143 1.09 2.06 13.27
CA LYS A 143 2.06 0.96 13.38
C LYS A 143 3.18 1.13 12.36
N TRP A 144 2.81 1.36 11.10
CA TRP A 144 3.73 1.55 9.99
C TRP A 144 4.68 2.75 10.20
N VAL A 145 4.13 3.91 10.58
CA VAL A 145 4.92 5.11 10.88
C VAL A 145 5.92 4.87 12.01
N LYS A 146 5.53 4.07 13.03
CA LYS A 146 6.40 3.71 14.14
C LYS A 146 7.51 2.74 13.70
N GLU A 147 7.19 1.72 12.91
CA GLU A 147 8.17 0.75 12.39
C GLU A 147 9.23 1.42 11.52
N LEU A 148 8.84 2.41 10.72
CA LEU A 148 9.77 3.18 9.90
C LEU A 148 10.48 4.34 10.62
N LYS A 149 10.26 4.50 11.94
CA LYS A 149 10.83 5.61 12.73
C LYS A 149 10.49 7.00 12.15
N LEU A 150 9.34 7.13 11.49
CA LEU A 150 8.86 8.38 10.88
C LEU A 150 7.94 9.19 11.81
N SER A 151 7.75 8.75 13.06
CA SER A 151 6.82 9.38 14.01
C SER A 151 7.12 10.86 14.28
N GLN A 152 8.38 11.29 14.13
CA GLN A 152 8.78 12.70 14.29
C GLN A 152 8.34 13.60 13.13
N TYR A 153 8.02 13.02 11.97
CA TYR A 153 7.65 13.76 10.76
C TYR A 153 6.16 13.63 10.41
N ILE A 154 5.44 12.70 11.03
CA ILE A 154 4.07 12.34 10.62
C ILE A 154 3.13 12.40 11.82
N LEU A 155 2.13 13.25 11.73
CA LEU A 155 1.03 13.37 12.68
C LEU A 155 -0.22 12.68 12.13
N ILE A 156 -0.84 11.83 12.95
CA ILE A 156 -2.05 11.07 12.59
C ILE A 156 -3.11 11.26 13.67
N PHE A 157 -4.23 11.87 13.30
CA PHE A 157 -5.36 12.08 14.19
C PHE A 157 -6.69 11.81 13.51
N GLU A 158 -7.73 11.74 14.34
CA GLU A 158 -9.10 11.51 13.92
C GLU A 158 -9.96 12.70 14.29
N THR A 159 -10.87 13.11 13.42
CA THR A 159 -11.78 14.23 13.67
C THR A 159 -13.15 13.96 13.08
N LYS A 160 -14.23 14.44 13.72
CA LYS A 160 -15.58 14.42 13.13
C LYS A 160 -15.84 15.64 12.25
N ASP A 161 -15.04 16.68 12.41
CA ASP A 161 -15.17 17.96 11.70
C ASP A 161 -13.84 18.32 11.02
N LEU A 162 -13.89 18.64 9.73
CA LEU A 162 -12.73 19.12 8.97
C LEU A 162 -12.65 20.65 8.94
N GLY A 163 -13.61 21.34 9.57
CA GLY A 163 -13.80 22.78 9.48
C GLY A 163 -14.44 23.18 8.15
N SER A 164 -15.24 24.25 8.18
CA SER A 164 -15.63 24.97 6.97
C SER A 164 -14.61 26.08 6.77
N GLY A 165 -13.86 26.07 5.67
CA GLY A 165 -13.14 27.27 5.27
C GLY A 165 -14.15 28.34 4.90
N ASN A 166 -14.07 29.51 5.52
CA ASN A 166 -14.75 30.73 5.04
C ASN A 166 -14.23 31.10 3.66
#